data_AF-A0A7C2R4Q4-F1
#
_entry.id   AF-A0A7C2R4Q4-F1
#
_cell.length_a   1.000
_cell.length_b   1.000
_cell.length_c   1.000
_cell.angle_alpha   90.00
_cell.angle_beta   90.00
_cell.angle_gamma   90.00
#
_symmetry.space_group_name_H-M   'P 1'
#
loop_
_entity.id
_entity.type
_entity.pdbx_description
1 polymer ?
#
loop_
_entity_poly.entity_id
_entity_poly.type
_entity_poly.pdbx_seq_one_letter_code
_entity_poly.pdbx_strand_id
1 'polypeptide(L)'
;MKIFQEKQFINRWWLSMLILAIIVIVIGTAYYATLNAEEGTALLVSVISLAITFPIVIGLLYLRLETRIDNEGVTVWFKPFSFTKKHFSWNEIKKCYVRKYDSSEFGGWGLRGIGRDWKAYFIYGSNGIQIVTQKDRKFLIGTQRPAAAKDILKRYFQPTPKPDHEN
;
A
#
# COMPACT_ATOMS: atom_id res chain seq x y z
N MET A 1 -17.80 -0.87 19.35
CA MET A 1 -18.24 -0.75 17.93
C MET A 1 -17.45 -1.74 17.07
N LYS A 2 -18.04 -2.30 16.00
CA LYS A 2 -17.35 -3.28 15.13
C LYS A 2 -16.42 -2.55 14.17
N ILE A 3 -15.16 -2.94 14.09
CA ILE A 3 -14.16 -2.29 13.23
C ILE A 3 -13.57 -3.35 12.30
N PHE A 4 -13.35 -2.99 11.03
CA PHE A 4 -12.53 -3.80 10.12
C PHE A 4 -11.10 -3.25 10.13
N GLN A 5 -10.13 -4.15 10.32
CA GLN A 5 -8.71 -3.84 10.19
C GLN A 5 -8.03 -4.94 9.41
N GLU A 6 -7.19 -4.52 8.47
CA GLU A 6 -6.38 -5.40 7.65
C GLU A 6 -4.95 -4.83 7.56
N LYS A 7 -3.96 -5.68 7.79
CA LYS A 7 -2.55 -5.38 7.57
C LYS A 7 -2.03 -6.37 6.54
N GLN A 8 -1.66 -5.88 5.37
CA GLN A 8 -1.02 -6.68 4.32
C GLN A 8 0.47 -6.38 4.34
N PHE A 9 1.28 -7.43 4.37
CA PHE A 9 2.73 -7.35 4.28
C PHE A 9 3.17 -7.91 2.93
N ILE A 10 4.29 -7.43 2.42
CA ILE A 10 4.95 -8.07 1.29
C ILE A 10 5.37 -9.50 1.72
N ASN A 11 5.25 -10.46 0.81
CA ASN A 11 5.65 -11.83 1.00
C ASN A 11 7.13 -11.87 1.42
N ARG A 12 7.39 -12.52 2.56
CA ARG A 12 8.72 -12.54 3.18
C ARG A 12 9.77 -13.15 2.27
N TRP A 13 9.44 -14.18 1.49
CA TRP A 13 10.38 -14.84 0.61
C TRP A 13 10.83 -13.91 -0.54
N TRP A 14 9.88 -13.28 -1.22
CA TRP A 14 10.18 -12.29 -2.27
C TRP A 14 10.97 -11.09 -1.72
N LEU A 15 10.59 -10.61 -0.54
CA LEU A 15 11.29 -9.51 0.13
C LEU A 15 12.72 -9.90 0.50
N SER A 16 12.94 -11.10 1.03
CA SER A 16 14.27 -11.61 1.37
C SER A 16 15.14 -11.76 0.12
N MET A 17 14.61 -12.26 -1.00
CA MET A 17 15.35 -12.34 -2.27
C MET A 17 15.76 -10.94 -2.77
N LEU A 18 14.86 -9.96 -2.68
CA LEU A 18 15.18 -8.57 -3.05
C LEU A 18 16.27 -7.98 -2.16
N ILE A 19 16.18 -8.16 -0.84
CA ILE A 19 17.19 -7.69 0.12
C ILE A 19 18.53 -8.36 -0.14
N LEU A 20 18.55 -9.68 -0.38
CA LEU A 20 19.78 -10.41 -0.70
C LEU A 20 20.42 -9.87 -1.98
N ALA A 21 19.64 -9.62 -3.03
CA ALA A 21 20.15 -9.04 -4.27
C ALA A 21 20.79 -7.67 -4.04
N ILE A 22 20.17 -6.79 -3.24
CA ILE A 22 20.74 -5.48 -2.88
C ILE A 22 22.06 -5.66 -2.14
N ILE A 23 22.12 -6.54 -1.15
CA ILE A 23 23.34 -6.80 -0.37
C ILE A 23 24.47 -7.31 -1.28
N VAL A 24 24.19 -8.27 -2.16
CA VAL A 24 25.18 -8.81 -3.10
C VAL A 24 25.70 -7.72 -4.03
N ILE A 25 24.82 -6.88 -4.57
CA ILE A 25 25.22 -5.75 -5.44
C ILE A 25 26.12 -4.78 -4.68
N VAL A 26 25.72 -4.37 -3.47
CA VAL A 26 26.46 -3.39 -2.66
C VAL A 26 27.82 -3.93 -2.24
N ILE A 27 27.90 -5.19 -1.79
CA ILE A 27 29.16 -5.82 -1.40
C ILE A 27 30.06 -5.99 -2.63
N GLY A 28 29.50 -6.44 -3.76
CA GLY A 28 30.24 -6.63 -5.00
C GLY A 28 30.84 -5.32 -5.50
N THR A 29 30.03 -4.25 -5.58
CA THR A 29 30.52 -2.94 -6.03
C THR A 29 31.51 -2.33 -5.05
N ALA A 30 31.29 -2.46 -3.74
CA ALA A 30 32.24 -2.02 -2.73
C ALA A 30 33.57 -2.77 -2.88
N TYR A 31 33.55 -4.10 -3.02
CA TYR A 31 34.74 -4.92 -3.23
C TYR A 31 35.54 -4.44 -4.44
N TYR A 32 34.90 -4.30 -5.61
CA TYR A 32 35.58 -3.82 -6.81
C TYR A 32 36.13 -2.40 -6.67
N ALA A 33 35.41 -1.53 -5.95
CA ALA A 33 35.85 -0.15 -5.70
C ALA A 33 37.04 -0.06 -4.73
N THR A 34 37.24 -1.06 -3.86
CA THR A 34 38.30 -1.04 -2.85
C THR A 34 39.52 -1.89 -3.17
N LEU A 35 39.47 -2.73 -4.21
CA LEU A 35 40.56 -3.65 -4.62
C LEU A 35 41.95 -3.01 -4.71
N ASN A 36 42.05 -1.77 -5.21
CA ASN A 36 43.30 -1.03 -5.35
C ASN A 36 43.25 0.34 -4.66
N ALA A 37 42.30 0.54 -3.73
CA ALA A 37 42.10 1.81 -3.07
C ALA A 37 43.02 1.93 -1.84
N GLU A 38 43.44 3.16 -1.55
CA GLU A 38 44.05 3.48 -0.25
C GLU A 38 43.05 3.19 0.89
N GLU A 39 43.56 2.83 2.07
CA GLU A 39 42.76 2.43 3.23
C GLU A 39 41.67 3.46 3.58
N GLY A 40 42.00 4.76 3.55
CA GLY A 40 41.05 5.84 3.82
C GLY A 40 39.89 5.89 2.83
N THR A 41 40.17 5.68 1.55
CA THR A 41 39.15 5.62 0.49
C THR A 41 38.29 4.37 0.64
N ALA A 42 38.90 3.22 0.95
CA ALA A 42 38.17 1.97 1.15
C ALA A 42 37.20 2.04 2.34
N LEU A 43 37.63 2.65 3.45
CA LEU A 43 36.79 2.90 4.62
C LEU A 43 35.63 3.84 4.27
N LEU A 44 35.90 4.95 3.59
CA LEU A 44 34.89 5.93 3.21
C LEU A 44 33.80 5.31 2.33
N VAL A 45 34.18 4.57 1.29
CA VAL A 45 33.25 3.89 0.38
C VAL A 45 32.39 2.88 1.15
N SER A 46 33.00 2.11 2.05
CA SER A 46 32.28 1.11 2.86
C SER A 46 31.24 1.76 3.80
N VAL A 47 31.62 2.85 4.46
CA VAL A 47 30.72 3.61 5.35
C VAL A 47 29.56 4.22 4.57
N ILE A 48 29.81 4.84 3.41
CA ILE A 48 28.76 5.42 2.57
C ILE A 48 27.81 4.33 2.06
N SER A 49 28.34 3.21 1.55
CA SER A 49 27.55 2.07 1.11
C SER A 49 26.62 1.54 2.19
N LEU A 50 27.13 1.39 3.42
CA LEU A 50 26.32 0.96 4.56
C LEU A 50 25.28 2.02 4.95
N ALA A 51 25.67 3.29 5.00
CA ALA A 51 24.80 4.41 5.36
C ALA A 51 23.60 4.56 4.40
N ILE A 52 23.78 4.21 3.12
CA ILE A 52 22.70 4.21 2.12
C ILE A 52 21.88 2.93 2.19
N THR A 53 22.54 1.77 2.27
CA THR A 53 21.88 0.46 2.17
C THR A 53 21.04 0.15 3.40
N PHE A 54 21.54 0.50 4.58
CA PHE A 54 20.88 0.17 5.84
C PHE A 54 19.48 0.80 5.95
N PRO A 55 19.27 2.11 5.73
CA PRO A 55 17.93 2.70 5.71
C PRO A 55 17.00 2.10 4.66
N ILE A 56 17.52 1.72 3.48
CA ILE A 56 16.72 1.08 2.43
C ILE A 56 16.21 -0.27 2.89
N VAL A 57 17.10 -1.13 3.41
CA VAL A 57 16.73 -2.46 3.92
C VAL A 57 15.72 -2.34 5.06
N ILE A 58 15.97 -1.43 6.01
CA ILE A 58 15.03 -1.16 7.09
C ILE A 58 13.68 -0.71 6.53
N GLY A 59 13.66 0.27 5.62
CA GLY A 59 12.45 0.77 4.98
C GLY A 59 11.63 -0.33 4.31
N LEU A 60 12.31 -1.22 3.57
CA LEU A 60 11.71 -2.39 2.92
C LEU A 60 11.06 -3.36 3.91
N LEU A 61 11.68 -3.63 5.05
CA LEU A 61 11.14 -4.50 6.11
C LEU A 61 9.90 -3.92 6.80
N TYR A 62 9.74 -2.60 6.81
CA TYR A 62 8.57 -1.92 7.39
C TYR A 62 7.41 -1.75 6.39
N LEU A 63 7.57 -2.13 5.12
CA LEU A 63 6.54 -1.96 4.10
C LEU A 63 5.29 -2.80 4.40
N ARG A 64 4.16 -2.11 4.52
CA ARG A 64 2.85 -2.74 4.68
C ARG A 64 1.71 -1.82 4.31
N LEU A 65 0.62 -2.40 3.85
CA LEU A 65 -0.63 -1.70 3.58
C LEU A 65 -1.58 -1.95 4.74
N GLU A 66 -1.95 -0.90 5.46
CA GLU A 66 -2.94 -0.94 6.53
C GLU A 66 -4.26 -0.33 6.02
N THR A 67 -5.35 -1.06 6.22
CA THR A 67 -6.71 -0.60 5.91
C THR A 67 -7.56 -0.69 7.16
N ARG A 68 -8.31 0.37 7.48
CA ARG A 68 -9.24 0.44 8.60
C ARG A 68 -10.57 1.00 8.12
N ILE A 69 -11.67 0.35 8.48
CA ILE A 69 -13.03 0.83 8.23
C ILE A 69 -13.80 0.82 9.56
N ASP A 70 -14.36 1.97 9.93
CA ASP A 70 -15.09 2.18 11.18
C ASP A 70 -16.21 3.22 11.01
N ASN A 71 -16.72 3.76 12.11
CA ASN A 71 -17.77 4.77 12.11
C ASN A 71 -17.34 6.15 11.59
N GLU A 72 -16.05 6.44 11.47
CA GLU A 72 -15.55 7.72 10.95
C GLU A 72 -15.40 7.66 9.43
N GLY A 73 -14.97 6.51 8.90
CA GLY A 73 -14.80 6.35 7.46
C GLY A 73 -13.92 5.17 7.06
N VAL A 74 -13.24 5.35 5.93
CA VAL A 74 -12.22 4.43 5.42
C VAL A 74 -10.85 5.08 5.49
N THR A 75 -9.96 4.49 6.26
CA THR A 75 -8.55 4.91 6.37
C THR A 75 -7.66 3.89 5.69
N VAL A 76 -6.75 4.36 4.85
CA VAL A 76 -5.72 3.54 4.20
C VAL A 76 -4.35 4.18 4.39
N TRP A 77 -3.34 3.36 4.63
CA TRP A 77 -1.96 3.82 4.76
C TRP A 77 -0.97 2.77 4.27
N PHE A 78 -0.15 3.16 3.28
CA PHE A 78 0.99 2.36 2.86
C PHE A 78 2.23 2.77 3.67
N LYS A 79 2.47 2.08 4.78
CA LYS A 79 3.59 2.36 5.67
C LYS A 79 4.94 2.02 5.02
N PRO A 80 6.01 2.74 5.40
CA PRO A 80 6.06 3.83 6.39
C PRO A 80 5.79 5.23 5.80
N PHE A 81 5.38 5.34 4.53
CA PHE A 81 5.32 6.62 3.84
C PHE A 81 4.12 7.47 4.27
N SER A 82 4.34 8.52 5.05
CA SER A 82 3.27 9.38 5.59
C SER A 82 2.39 10.04 4.51
N PHE A 83 2.97 10.41 3.35
CA PHE A 83 2.22 11.02 2.23
C PHE A 83 1.16 10.10 1.61
N THR A 84 1.25 8.79 1.88
CA THR A 84 0.30 7.78 1.40
C THR A 84 -0.87 7.58 2.36
N LYS A 85 -0.82 8.14 3.58
CA LYS A 85 -1.95 8.05 4.51
C LYS A 85 -3.12 8.86 3.95
N LYS A 86 -4.27 8.20 3.81
CA LYS A 86 -5.52 8.81 3.34
C LYS A 86 -6.67 8.38 4.24
N HIS A 87 -7.53 9.33 4.55
CA HIS A 87 -8.79 9.10 5.24
C HIS A 87 -9.90 9.64 4.34
N PHE A 88 -10.96 8.85 4.20
CA PHE A 88 -12.18 9.23 3.51
C PHE A 88 -13.31 9.12 4.51
N SER A 89 -13.85 10.27 4.94
CA SER A 89 -15.03 10.29 5.81
C SER A 89 -16.25 9.81 5.04
N TRP A 90 -17.25 9.26 5.74
CA TRP A 90 -18.46 8.74 5.07
C TRP A 90 -19.17 9.78 4.20
N ASN A 91 -19.18 11.05 4.62
CA ASN A 91 -19.80 12.16 3.87
C ASN A 91 -19.10 12.48 2.54
N GLU A 92 -17.79 12.21 2.44
CA GLU A 92 -17.01 12.45 1.23
C GLU A 92 -17.16 11.32 0.20
N ILE A 93 -17.75 10.19 0.60
CA ILE A 93 -17.86 8.99 -0.22
C ILE A 93 -19.24 8.93 -0.89
N LYS A 94 -19.25 8.97 -2.23
CA LYS A 94 -20.44 8.79 -3.06
C LYS A 94 -20.79 7.31 -3.22
N LYS A 95 -19.79 6.45 -3.40
CA LYS A 95 -19.95 4.99 -3.49
C LYS A 95 -18.78 4.28 -2.81
N CYS A 96 -19.05 3.25 -2.03
CA CYS A 96 -18.06 2.37 -1.41
C CYS A 96 -18.50 0.92 -1.55
N TYR A 97 -17.74 0.08 -2.25
CA TYR A 97 -18.13 -1.32 -2.47
C TYR A 97 -16.93 -2.21 -2.72
N VAL A 98 -17.07 -3.50 -2.41
CA VAL A 98 -16.09 -4.52 -2.75
C VAL A 98 -16.31 -4.97 -4.19
N ARG A 99 -15.25 -4.99 -5.00
CA ARG A 99 -15.26 -5.51 -6.36
C ARG A 99 -14.03 -6.36 -6.64
N LYS A 100 -14.12 -7.19 -7.67
CA LYS A 100 -12.91 -7.74 -8.30
C LYS A 100 -12.23 -6.67 -9.15
N TYR A 101 -10.92 -6.74 -9.27
CA TYR A 101 -10.13 -5.85 -10.11
C TYR A 101 -8.99 -6.63 -10.78
N ASP A 102 -8.52 -6.13 -11.91
CA ASP A 102 -7.31 -6.61 -12.55
C ASP A 102 -6.18 -5.61 -12.31
N SER A 103 -5.00 -6.07 -11.90
CA SER A 103 -3.85 -5.17 -11.67
C SER A 103 -3.43 -4.38 -12.92
N SER A 104 -3.68 -4.90 -14.12
CA SER A 104 -3.41 -4.22 -15.39
C SER A 104 -4.26 -2.95 -15.57
N GLU A 105 -5.44 -2.88 -14.95
CA GLU A 105 -6.31 -1.69 -14.99
C GLU A 105 -5.63 -0.46 -14.37
N PHE A 106 -4.60 -0.67 -13.55
CA PHE A 106 -3.79 0.38 -12.91
C PHE A 106 -2.34 0.44 -13.39
N GLY A 107 -1.97 -0.34 -14.41
CA GLY A 107 -0.60 -0.42 -14.91
C GLY A 107 0.33 -1.22 -13.99
N GLY A 108 -0.19 -2.21 -13.28
CA GLY A 108 0.56 -3.14 -12.44
C GLY A 108 0.42 -2.88 -10.94
N TRP A 109 1.33 -3.47 -10.16
CA TRP A 109 1.25 -3.56 -8.69
C TRP A 109 1.64 -2.26 -7.95
N GLY A 110 1.12 -2.09 -6.72
CA GLY A 110 1.64 -1.14 -5.73
C GLY A 110 0.81 0.13 -5.55
N LEU A 111 1.49 1.27 -5.37
CA LEU A 111 0.87 2.59 -5.30
C LEU A 111 0.78 3.20 -6.70
N ARG A 112 -0.44 3.38 -7.20
CA ARG A 112 -0.69 3.88 -8.55
C ARG A 112 -1.59 5.12 -8.56
N GLY A 113 -1.56 5.86 -9.66
CA GLY A 113 -2.43 7.02 -9.89
C GLY A 113 -1.96 8.32 -9.23
N ILE A 114 -0.65 8.49 -8.99
CA ILE A 114 -0.11 9.78 -8.57
C ILE A 114 -0.42 10.82 -9.68
N GLY A 115 -1.05 11.92 -9.31
CA GLY A 115 -1.49 12.96 -10.24
C GLY A 115 -2.72 12.62 -11.11
N ARG A 116 -3.39 11.48 -10.89
CA ARG A 116 -4.59 11.08 -11.64
C ARG A 116 -5.86 11.18 -10.79
N ASP A 117 -7.01 11.23 -11.46
CA ASP A 117 -8.34 11.20 -10.83
C ASP A 117 -8.71 9.83 -10.26
N TRP A 118 -7.89 8.83 -10.53
CA TRP A 118 -7.95 7.52 -9.91
C TRP A 118 -6.65 7.22 -9.17
N LYS A 119 -6.76 6.47 -8.07
CA LYS A 119 -5.62 5.92 -7.32
C LYS A 119 -5.90 4.47 -6.94
N ALA A 120 -4.86 3.68 -6.78
CA ALA A 120 -4.99 2.32 -6.31
C ALA A 120 -3.81 1.95 -5.42
N TYR A 121 -4.09 1.44 -4.22
CA TYR A 121 -3.10 0.88 -3.30
C TYR A 121 -3.43 -0.59 -3.07
N PHE A 122 -2.52 -1.47 -3.47
CA PHE A 122 -2.67 -2.90 -3.22
C PHE A 122 -1.31 -3.59 -3.19
N ILE A 123 -1.21 -4.65 -2.38
CA ILE A 123 -0.03 -5.53 -2.37
C ILE A 123 -0.34 -6.84 -3.08
N TYR A 124 -1.49 -7.47 -2.83
CA TYR A 124 -1.81 -8.75 -3.47
C TYR A 124 -3.28 -8.84 -3.83
N GLY A 125 -3.60 -9.85 -4.64
CA GLY A 125 -4.95 -10.30 -4.91
C GLY A 125 -5.64 -9.58 -6.05
N SER A 126 -6.92 -9.92 -6.19
CA SER A 126 -7.81 -9.47 -7.26
C SER A 126 -9.12 -8.91 -6.70
N ASN A 127 -9.19 -8.65 -5.39
CA ASN A 127 -10.36 -8.03 -4.74
C ASN A 127 -9.96 -6.72 -4.10
N GLY A 128 -10.79 -5.69 -4.26
CA GLY A 128 -10.52 -4.36 -3.74
C GLY A 128 -11.78 -3.67 -3.22
N ILE A 129 -11.58 -2.78 -2.26
CA ILE A 129 -12.56 -1.82 -1.78
C ILE A 129 -12.47 -0.61 -2.69
N GLN A 130 -13.47 -0.42 -3.54
CA GLN A 130 -13.60 0.72 -4.42
C GLN A 130 -14.32 1.85 -3.71
N ILE A 131 -13.65 2.99 -3.63
CA ILE A 131 -14.20 4.27 -3.18
C ILE A 131 -14.39 5.15 -4.42
N VAL A 132 -15.54 5.80 -4.52
CA VAL A 132 -15.82 6.90 -5.44
C VAL A 132 -16.22 8.08 -4.58
N THR A 133 -15.48 9.18 -4.66
CA THR A 133 -15.78 10.36 -3.85
C THR A 133 -16.94 11.16 -4.45
N GLN A 134 -17.48 12.14 -3.70
CA GLN A 134 -18.46 13.10 -4.22
C GLN A 134 -17.94 13.89 -5.43
N LYS A 135 -16.62 14.01 -5.58
CA LYS A 135 -15.96 14.65 -6.74
C LYS A 135 -15.61 13.67 -7.86
N ASP A 136 -16.26 12.50 -7.88
CA ASP A 136 -16.08 11.39 -8.83
C ASP A 136 -14.65 10.85 -8.98
N ARG A 137 -13.75 11.20 -8.04
CA ARG A 137 -12.40 10.61 -7.95
C ARG A 137 -12.50 9.19 -7.44
N LYS A 138 -11.71 8.30 -8.02
CA LYS A 138 -11.72 6.87 -7.72
C LYS A 138 -10.51 6.49 -6.86
N PHE A 139 -10.74 5.65 -5.87
CA PHE A 139 -9.66 5.09 -5.06
C PHE A 139 -9.92 3.61 -4.81
N LEU A 140 -9.01 2.74 -5.21
CA LEU A 140 -9.08 1.31 -4.93
C LEU A 140 -8.09 0.93 -3.83
N ILE A 141 -8.57 0.17 -2.84
CA ILE A 141 -7.73 -0.44 -1.81
C ILE A 141 -7.80 -1.95 -1.97
N GLY A 142 -6.71 -2.63 -2.32
CA GLY A 142 -6.68 -4.10 -2.40
C GLY A 142 -6.97 -4.73 -1.04
N THR A 143 -7.71 -5.85 -1.02
CA THR A 143 -8.06 -6.58 0.21
C THR A 143 -7.93 -8.09 0.02
N GLN A 144 -7.36 -8.76 1.01
CA GLN A 144 -7.33 -10.22 1.14
C GLN A 144 -8.52 -10.75 1.94
N ARG A 145 -9.38 -9.85 2.47
CA ARG A 145 -10.53 -10.17 3.31
C ARG A 145 -11.83 -9.58 2.74
N PRO A 146 -12.19 -9.88 1.46
CA PRO A 146 -13.30 -9.22 0.78
C PRO A 146 -14.66 -9.44 1.46
N ALA A 147 -14.90 -10.63 2.04
CA ALA A 147 -16.14 -10.90 2.76
C ALA A 147 -16.29 -10.00 4.01
N ALA A 148 -15.24 -9.93 4.84
CA ALA A 148 -15.25 -9.08 6.03
C ALA A 148 -15.34 -7.58 5.68
N ALA A 149 -14.69 -7.15 4.59
CA ALA A 149 -14.82 -5.79 4.08
C ALA A 149 -16.25 -5.50 3.57
N LYS A 150 -16.89 -6.45 2.89
CA LYS A 150 -18.28 -6.31 2.44
C LYS A 150 -19.24 -6.18 3.62
N ASP A 151 -19.06 -6.97 4.66
CA ASP A 151 -19.91 -6.96 5.85
C ASP A 151 -19.81 -5.65 6.64
N ILE A 152 -18.59 -5.10 6.78
CA ILE A 152 -18.40 -3.83 7.49
C ILE A 152 -18.98 -2.65 6.69
N LEU A 153 -18.85 -2.67 5.35
CA LEU A 153 -19.42 -1.64 4.49
C LEU A 153 -20.94 -1.64 4.52
N LYS A 154 -21.59 -2.81 4.57
CA LYS A 154 -23.05 -2.88 4.78
C LYS A 154 -23.50 -2.19 6.06
N ARG A 155 -22.67 -2.20 7.11
CA ARG A 155 -23.02 -1.60 8.41
C ARG A 155 -22.92 -0.08 8.41
N TYR A 156 -21.89 0.47 7.76
CA TYR A 156 -21.57 1.91 7.86
C TYR A 156 -21.91 2.73 6.62
N PHE A 157 -22.00 2.09 5.46
CA PHE A 157 -22.20 2.76 4.18
C PHE A 157 -23.54 2.38 3.53
N GLN A 158 -24.47 1.74 4.25
CA GLN A 158 -25.77 1.44 3.66
C GLN A 158 -26.55 2.74 3.38
N PRO A 159 -27.12 2.87 2.17
CA PRO A 159 -28.10 3.91 1.88
C PRO A 159 -29.36 3.63 2.71
N THR A 160 -30.04 4.68 3.16
CA THR A 160 -31.45 4.58 3.56
C THR A 160 -32.22 3.76 2.51
N PRO A 161 -33.12 2.84 2.91
CA PRO A 161 -34.01 2.20 1.94
C PRO A 161 -34.71 3.30 1.15
N LYS A 162 -34.78 3.17 -0.19
CA LYS A 162 -35.76 3.96 -0.95
C LYS A 162 -37.12 3.64 -0.33
N PRO A 163 -37.96 4.64 -0.01
CA PRO A 163 -39.34 4.34 0.32
C PRO A 163 -39.93 3.62 -0.89
N ASP A 164 -40.45 2.43 -0.66
CA ASP A 164 -41.28 1.74 -1.62
C ASP A 164 -42.47 2.67 -1.89
N HIS A 165 -42.46 3.33 -3.04
CA HIS A 165 -43.69 3.91 -3.56
C HIS A 165 -44.53 2.72 -4.02
N GLU A 166 -45.31 2.17 -3.08
CA GLU A 166 -46.48 1.36 -3.38
C GLU A 166 -47.38 2.15 -4.35
N ASN A 167 -47.80 1.44 -5.39
CA ASN A 167 -48.77 1.90 -6.40
C ASN A 167 -50.17 2.05 -5.80
#